data_AF-A0A818ZZG3-F1
#
_entry.id   AF-A0A818ZZG3-F1
#
_cell.length_a   1.000
_cell.length_b   1.000
_cell.length_c   1.000
_cell.angle_alpha   90.00
_cell.angle_beta   90.00
_cell.angle_gamma   90.00
#
_symmetry.space_group_name_H-M   'P 1'
#
loop_
_entity.id
_entity.type
_entity.pdbx_description
1 polymer ?
#
loop_
_entity_poly.entity_id
_entity_poly.type
_entity_poly.pdbx_seq_one_letter_code
_entity_poly.pdbx_strand_id
1 'polypeptide(L)'
;MNPRTLKRISNVRLKARSELQLDEWQQNNYYYDQSLITCNKDQLERIDARNITREDFIEKYERPAKPVIIQHLIDDWPAFNKWTIEKLGKKYRNQRFKVGEDDDGKSVKLKMKYFLDYALNNHDDSPLYLFESSFGEHPKKRRLIDDYDVPDYFSEDLFHFVGEHRRPPYRWWCIGPQRSGTGIHIDPLGTSAWNALISGHKRWCIFPPSTPRHLLKPTSIDSPKHKDEGITWFKIIYPRTQLSTWPKEYACIEAIQHPGEVIFVPGGYWHVVLNLDVTIAVTQNFCSSVNFPTVWTRVVHSRPKMSKKFLESLKRRRPDLARLTEKIDVTADAGPRSDTSSSSSSSASDDSSPDSADESDTESKSIINQQSFDQGDEPLAKKQCISSLQ
;
A
#
# COMPACT_ATOMS: atom_id res chain seq x y z
N MET A 1 25.05 -4.96 -1.59
CA MET A 1 24.22 -6.06 -1.05
C MET A 1 25.05 -7.32 -0.86
N ASN A 2 24.72 -8.10 0.18
CA ASN A 2 25.29 -9.43 0.44
C ASN A 2 24.79 -10.49 -0.59
N PRO A 3 25.59 -11.47 -1.02
CA PRO A 3 25.17 -12.54 -1.94
C PRO A 3 23.88 -13.31 -1.54
N ARG A 4 23.69 -13.58 -0.24
CA ARG A 4 22.46 -14.20 0.28
C ARG A 4 21.25 -13.27 0.12
N THR A 5 21.42 -11.96 0.30
CA THR A 5 20.36 -10.97 0.04
C THR A 5 19.99 -11.00 -1.43
N LEU A 6 20.96 -10.93 -2.34
CA LEU A 6 20.73 -10.97 -3.78
C LEU A 6 19.91 -12.20 -4.19
N LYS A 7 20.28 -13.40 -3.74
CA LYS A 7 19.52 -14.63 -4.03
C LYS A 7 18.05 -14.54 -3.56
N ARG A 8 17.82 -14.03 -2.35
CA ARG A 8 16.45 -13.90 -1.80
C ARG A 8 15.65 -12.82 -2.55
N ILE A 9 16.29 -11.72 -2.95
CA ILE A 9 15.67 -10.66 -3.75
C ILE A 9 15.29 -11.15 -5.14
N SER A 10 16.17 -11.84 -5.86
CA SER A 10 15.85 -12.40 -7.19
C SER A 10 14.61 -13.28 -7.16
N ASN A 11 14.48 -14.15 -6.14
CA ASN A 11 13.31 -15.01 -5.98
C ASN A 11 12.04 -14.21 -5.65
N VAL A 12 12.14 -13.16 -4.85
CA VAL A 12 11.00 -12.30 -4.50
C VAL A 12 10.56 -11.46 -5.69
N ARG A 13 11.51 -10.94 -6.48
CA ARG A 13 11.23 -10.17 -7.71
C ARG A 13 10.35 -10.96 -8.67
N LEU A 14 10.76 -12.18 -9.01
CA LEU A 14 10.01 -13.04 -9.95
C LEU A 14 8.63 -13.45 -9.43
N LYS A 15 8.44 -13.48 -8.11
CA LYS A 15 7.12 -13.78 -7.51
C LYS A 15 6.22 -12.55 -7.47
N ALA A 16 6.77 -11.41 -7.06
CA ALA A 16 6.00 -10.19 -6.87
C ALA A 16 5.64 -9.52 -8.21
N ARG A 17 6.45 -9.77 -9.26
CA ARG A 17 6.32 -9.19 -10.60
C ARG A 17 6.70 -10.24 -11.63
N SER A 18 5.80 -11.21 -11.85
CA SER A 18 6.00 -12.33 -12.78
C SER A 18 6.16 -11.88 -14.23
N GLU A 19 5.69 -10.67 -14.57
CA GLU A 19 5.78 -10.07 -15.89
C GLU A 19 7.16 -9.46 -16.21
N LEU A 20 8.04 -9.34 -15.21
CA LEU A 20 9.39 -8.78 -15.33
C LEU A 20 10.46 -9.86 -15.22
N GLN A 21 11.33 -9.93 -16.23
CA GLN A 21 12.60 -10.67 -16.14
C GLN A 21 13.58 -9.91 -15.24
N LEU A 22 14.59 -10.60 -14.68
CA LEU A 22 15.49 -10.01 -13.68
C LEU A 22 16.32 -8.82 -14.20
N ASP A 23 16.64 -8.80 -15.49
CA ASP A 23 17.34 -7.72 -16.19
C ASP A 23 16.42 -6.52 -16.51
N GLU A 24 15.09 -6.72 -16.49
CA GLU A 24 14.11 -5.66 -16.78
C GLU A 24 13.87 -4.73 -15.57
N TRP A 25 14.32 -5.09 -14.36
CA TRP A 25 14.14 -4.28 -13.14
C TRP A 25 14.88 -2.93 -13.18
N GLN A 26 15.81 -2.76 -14.11
CA GLN A 26 16.67 -1.57 -14.26
C GLN A 26 16.66 -1.03 -15.69
N GLN A 27 15.71 -1.46 -16.52
CA GLN A 27 15.69 -1.20 -17.96
C GLN A 27 15.66 0.30 -18.30
N ASN A 28 15.00 1.10 -17.48
CA ASN A 28 14.82 2.54 -17.70
C ASN A 28 15.93 3.38 -17.05
N ASN A 29 16.81 2.76 -16.26
CA ASN A 29 17.93 3.42 -15.59
C ASN A 29 17.51 4.62 -14.71
N TYR A 30 16.32 4.58 -14.10
CA TYR A 30 15.80 5.68 -13.27
C TYR A 30 16.65 5.95 -12.03
N TYR A 31 17.47 4.99 -11.60
CA TYR A 31 18.47 5.22 -10.55
C TYR A 31 19.39 6.42 -10.84
N TYR A 32 19.73 6.64 -12.12
CA TYR A 32 20.63 7.73 -12.53
C TYR A 32 19.88 9.03 -12.91
N ASP A 33 18.56 9.01 -13.03
CA ASP A 33 17.74 10.19 -13.37
C ASP A 33 17.34 10.97 -12.11
N GLN A 34 18.24 11.85 -11.65
CA GLN A 34 18.03 12.69 -10.47
C GLN A 34 16.83 13.65 -10.60
N SER A 35 16.35 13.92 -11.83
CA SER A 35 15.20 14.81 -12.04
C SER A 35 13.88 14.22 -11.53
N LEU A 36 13.80 12.89 -11.41
CA LEU A 36 12.60 12.19 -10.91
C LEU A 36 12.41 12.30 -9.40
N ILE A 37 13.52 12.51 -8.67
CA ILE A 37 13.55 12.59 -7.22
C ILE A 37 13.74 14.02 -6.70
N THR A 38 14.12 14.95 -7.58
CA THR A 38 14.21 16.38 -7.23
C THR A 38 12.85 17.05 -7.39
N CYS A 39 12.32 17.62 -6.31
CA CYS A 39 11.09 18.41 -6.33
C CYS A 39 11.22 19.58 -5.36
N ASN A 40 10.78 20.76 -5.80
CA ASN A 40 10.73 21.98 -4.98
C ASN A 40 9.32 22.58 -4.93
N LYS A 41 8.33 21.87 -5.48
CA LYS A 41 6.95 22.33 -5.51
C LYS A 41 6.19 21.76 -4.33
N ASP A 42 5.62 22.68 -3.58
CA ASP A 42 4.76 22.38 -2.45
C ASP A 42 3.68 23.47 -2.37
N GLN A 43 2.43 23.06 -2.50
CA GLN A 43 1.27 23.93 -2.62
C GLN A 43 0.17 23.54 -1.64
N LEU A 44 0.29 22.38 -0.99
CA LEU A 44 -0.73 21.88 -0.10
C LEU A 44 -0.68 22.64 1.23
N GLU A 45 -1.84 23.09 1.68
CA GLU A 45 -1.99 23.82 2.93
C GLU A 45 -1.46 23.00 4.11
N ARG A 46 -0.77 23.68 5.03
CA ARG A 46 -0.31 23.13 6.30
C ARG A 46 -1.05 23.77 7.45
N ILE A 47 -1.53 22.93 8.36
CA ILE A 47 -2.11 23.35 9.63
C ILE A 47 -1.30 22.79 10.80
N ASP A 48 -1.37 23.49 11.93
CA ASP A 48 -0.76 23.07 13.18
C ASP A 48 -1.82 22.46 14.10
N ALA A 49 -1.67 21.18 14.46
CA ALA A 49 -2.61 20.47 15.31
C ALA A 49 -2.75 21.05 16.72
N ARG A 50 -1.78 21.86 17.18
CA ARG A 50 -1.87 22.56 18.48
C ARG A 50 -2.89 23.69 18.47
N ASN A 51 -3.28 24.17 17.29
CA ASN A 51 -4.11 25.35 17.09
C ASN A 51 -5.49 25.03 16.47
N ILE A 52 -5.77 23.77 16.16
CA ILE A 52 -7.01 23.33 15.53
C ILE A 52 -7.61 22.20 16.35
N THR A 53 -8.88 22.29 16.71
CA THR A 53 -9.59 21.20 17.38
C THR A 53 -10.05 20.16 16.37
N ARG A 54 -10.44 18.98 16.83
CA ARG A 54 -11.05 17.95 15.99
C ARG A 54 -12.30 18.46 15.27
N GLU A 55 -13.17 19.20 15.96
CA GLU A 55 -14.39 19.77 15.39
C GLU A 55 -14.07 20.77 14.27
N ASP A 56 -13.09 21.65 14.51
CA ASP A 56 -12.62 22.60 13.50
C ASP A 56 -12.01 21.89 12.30
N PHE A 57 -11.26 20.80 12.52
CA PHE A 57 -10.73 19.98 11.45
C PHE A 57 -11.86 19.37 10.60
N ILE A 58 -12.88 18.83 11.24
CA ILE A 58 -14.06 18.26 10.58
C ILE A 58 -14.75 19.31 9.72
N GLU A 59 -15.04 20.49 10.28
CA GLU A 59 -15.79 21.54 9.56
C GLU A 59 -14.98 22.20 8.43
N LYS A 60 -13.66 22.39 8.60
CA LYS A 60 -12.82 23.11 7.64
C LYS A 60 -12.16 22.23 6.60
N TYR A 61 -11.97 20.93 6.87
CA TYR A 61 -11.23 20.02 5.98
C TYR A 61 -11.99 18.75 5.64
N GLU A 62 -12.47 17.99 6.61
CA GLU A 62 -13.12 16.70 6.32
C GLU A 62 -14.46 16.87 5.58
N ARG A 63 -15.37 17.68 6.13
CA ARG A 63 -16.70 17.96 5.57
C ARG A 63 -16.66 18.61 4.19
N PRO A 64 -15.82 19.63 3.92
CA PRO A 64 -15.68 20.18 2.57
C PRO A 64 -14.80 19.33 1.64
N ALA A 65 -14.30 18.17 2.11
CA ALA A 65 -13.40 17.29 1.36
C ALA A 65 -12.16 18.03 0.82
N LYS A 66 -11.43 18.69 1.72
CA LYS A 66 -10.22 19.45 1.41
C LYS A 66 -8.97 18.72 1.93
N PRO A 67 -8.06 18.28 1.05
CA PRO A 67 -6.78 17.71 1.47
C PRO A 67 -5.95 18.74 2.25
N VAL A 68 -5.18 18.28 3.24
CA VAL A 68 -4.34 19.15 4.07
C VAL A 68 -3.18 18.36 4.67
N ILE A 69 -2.05 19.03 4.91
CA ILE A 69 -0.96 18.51 5.74
C ILE A 69 -1.11 19.06 7.17
N ILE A 70 -0.95 18.18 8.14
CA ILE A 70 -1.12 18.45 9.56
C ILE A 70 0.22 18.25 10.25
N GLN A 71 0.71 19.31 10.86
CA GLN A 71 1.95 19.34 11.62
C GLN A 71 1.63 19.18 13.12
N HIS A 72 2.60 18.70 13.89
CA HIS A 72 2.49 18.54 15.34
C HIS A 72 1.39 17.59 15.83
N LEU A 73 0.85 16.74 14.94
CA LEU A 73 -0.20 15.77 15.29
C LEU A 73 0.35 14.48 15.93
N ILE A 74 1.64 14.20 15.73
CA ILE A 74 2.27 12.91 16.06
C ILE A 74 3.60 13.06 16.82
N ASP A 75 3.90 14.26 17.32
CA ASP A 75 5.22 14.60 17.89
C ASP A 75 5.62 13.73 19.09
N ASP A 76 4.65 13.16 19.79
CA ASP A 76 4.82 12.33 20.98
C ASP A 76 4.97 10.82 20.67
N TRP A 77 4.87 10.43 19.40
CA TRP A 77 4.88 9.02 19.02
C TRP A 77 6.23 8.34 19.31
N PRO A 78 6.25 7.19 20.02
CA PRO A 78 7.47 6.42 20.23
C PRO A 78 8.15 5.97 18.91
N ALA A 79 7.40 5.92 17.80
CA ALA A 79 7.88 5.62 16.46
C ALA A 79 9.10 6.45 16.04
N PHE A 80 9.16 7.75 16.34
CA PHE A 80 10.31 8.61 15.99
C PHE A 80 11.63 8.08 16.55
N ASN A 81 11.58 7.49 17.74
CA ASN A 81 12.75 6.93 18.39
C ASN A 81 12.99 5.45 18.04
N LYS A 82 11.93 4.69 17.78
CA LYS A 82 12.00 3.22 17.63
C LYS A 82 12.12 2.76 16.19
N TRP A 83 11.51 3.48 15.25
CA TRP A 83 11.46 3.09 13.84
C TRP A 83 12.63 3.65 13.06
N THR A 84 13.84 3.29 13.49
CA THR A 84 15.07 3.54 12.72
C THR A 84 15.50 2.25 12.03
N ILE A 85 16.20 2.37 10.90
CA ILE A 85 16.72 1.22 10.13
C ILE A 85 17.51 0.26 11.03
N GLU A 86 18.36 0.79 11.90
CA GLU A 86 19.15 0.01 12.85
C GLU A 86 18.28 -0.75 13.86
N LYS A 87 17.37 -0.05 14.55
CA LYS A 87 16.53 -0.64 15.61
C LYS A 87 15.56 -1.67 15.04
N LEU A 88 14.95 -1.38 13.89
CA LEU A 88 14.07 -2.30 13.18
C LEU A 88 14.83 -3.53 12.67
N GLY A 89 16.02 -3.31 12.08
CA GLY A 89 16.91 -4.37 11.61
C GLY A 89 17.40 -5.31 12.72
N LYS A 90 17.50 -4.82 13.96
CA LYS A 90 17.80 -5.63 15.16
C LYS A 90 16.55 -6.33 15.70
N LYS A 91 15.48 -5.59 16.01
CA LYS A 91 14.27 -6.09 16.68
C LYS A 91 13.48 -7.07 15.81
N TYR A 92 13.33 -6.77 14.53
CA TYR A 92 12.51 -7.56 13.60
C TYR A 92 13.34 -8.33 12.57
N ARG A 93 14.66 -8.48 12.80
CA ARG A 93 15.66 -9.06 11.89
C ARG A 93 15.17 -10.23 11.04
N ASN A 94 14.53 -11.21 11.68
CA ASN A 94 14.09 -12.46 11.06
C ASN A 94 12.57 -12.53 10.80
N GLN A 95 11.80 -11.48 11.11
CA GLN A 95 10.37 -11.41 10.81
C GLN A 95 10.18 -11.11 9.32
N ARG A 96 9.19 -11.78 8.71
CA ARG A 96 8.82 -11.60 7.31
C ARG A 96 7.73 -10.55 7.16
N PHE A 97 7.90 -9.60 6.26
CA PHE A 97 6.93 -8.55 5.95
C PHE A 97 6.52 -8.62 4.49
N LYS A 98 5.26 -8.27 4.19
CA LYS A 98 4.75 -8.20 2.81
C LYS A 98 5.50 -7.13 2.01
N VAL A 99 5.97 -7.51 0.81
CA VAL A 99 6.67 -6.64 -0.15
C VAL A 99 6.09 -6.70 -1.57
N GLY A 100 4.98 -7.42 -1.74
CA GLY A 100 4.26 -7.62 -2.99
C GLY A 100 3.17 -8.69 -2.87
N GLU A 101 2.51 -8.99 -3.98
CA GLU A 101 1.59 -10.12 -4.16
C GLU A 101 2.03 -10.92 -5.40
N ASP A 102 1.78 -12.23 -5.41
CA ASP A 102 1.96 -13.06 -6.60
C ASP A 102 0.70 -13.09 -7.47
N ASP A 103 0.76 -13.79 -8.61
CA ASP A 103 -0.34 -13.88 -9.58
C ASP A 103 -1.63 -14.50 -8.99
N ASP A 104 -1.51 -15.27 -7.90
CA ASP A 104 -2.63 -15.86 -7.17
C ASP A 104 -3.19 -14.90 -6.09
N GLY A 105 -2.63 -13.70 -5.94
CA GLY A 105 -2.97 -12.75 -4.89
C GLY A 105 -2.47 -13.15 -3.51
N LYS A 106 -1.47 -14.04 -3.41
CA LYS A 106 -0.85 -14.41 -2.14
C LYS A 106 0.27 -13.42 -1.80
N SER A 107 0.42 -13.14 -0.51
CA SER A 107 1.44 -12.20 -0.05
C SER A 107 2.86 -12.72 -0.29
N VAL A 108 3.64 -11.98 -1.08
CA VAL A 108 5.08 -12.20 -1.21
C VAL A 108 5.78 -11.47 -0.06
N LYS A 109 6.52 -12.22 0.77
CA LYS A 109 7.13 -11.71 2.00
C LYS A 109 8.64 -11.85 2.02
N LEU A 110 9.33 -10.91 2.65
CA LEU A 110 10.79 -10.91 2.83
C LEU A 110 11.17 -10.67 4.30
N LYS A 111 12.24 -11.33 4.79
CA LYS A 111 12.76 -11.06 6.14
C LYS A 111 13.31 -9.62 6.20
N MET A 112 13.03 -8.91 7.29
CA MET A 112 13.45 -7.50 7.49
C MET A 112 14.94 -7.27 7.16
N LYS A 113 15.84 -8.15 7.61
CA LYS A 113 17.29 -8.03 7.32
C LYS A 113 17.63 -7.96 5.82
N TYR A 114 16.93 -8.72 4.98
CA TYR A 114 17.16 -8.73 3.54
C TYR A 114 16.49 -7.52 2.89
N PHE A 115 15.32 -7.14 3.37
CA PHE A 115 14.62 -5.95 2.88
C PHE A 115 15.42 -4.68 3.14
N LEU A 116 16.00 -4.52 4.34
CA LEU A 116 16.79 -3.32 4.66
C LEU A 116 18.11 -3.26 3.88
N ASP A 117 18.82 -4.39 3.71
CA ASP A 117 20.01 -4.43 2.84
C ASP A 117 19.63 -4.08 1.39
N TYR A 118 18.49 -4.55 0.90
CA TYR A 118 17.96 -4.18 -0.42
C TYR A 118 17.57 -2.71 -0.52
N ALA A 119 16.80 -2.18 0.44
CA ALA A 119 16.31 -0.81 0.43
C ALA A 119 17.45 0.20 0.39
N LEU A 120 18.57 -0.10 1.04
CA LEU A 120 19.75 0.78 1.07
C LEU A 120 20.68 0.67 -0.15
N ASN A 121 20.58 -0.39 -0.95
CA ASN A 121 21.62 -0.72 -1.95
C ASN A 121 21.08 -1.09 -3.33
N ASN A 122 19.78 -0.96 -3.59
CA ASN A 122 19.18 -1.33 -4.88
C ASN A 122 19.23 -0.18 -5.90
N HIS A 123 19.28 -0.55 -7.20
CA HIS A 123 19.22 0.38 -8.33
C HIS A 123 17.97 0.15 -9.20
N ASP A 124 16.92 -0.45 -8.65
CA ASP A 124 15.73 -0.80 -9.44
C ASP A 124 14.94 0.44 -9.83
N ASP A 125 14.29 0.41 -10.99
CA ASP A 125 13.48 1.52 -11.49
C ASP A 125 12.29 1.80 -10.57
N SER A 126 11.50 0.78 -10.26
CA SER A 126 10.48 0.78 -9.19
C SER A 126 10.80 -0.32 -8.18
N PRO A 127 11.50 0.00 -7.07
CA PRO A 127 11.93 -0.99 -6.11
C PRO A 127 10.77 -1.67 -5.37
N LEU A 128 11.00 -2.88 -4.86
CA LEU A 128 10.09 -3.57 -3.94
C LEU A 128 9.76 -2.66 -2.74
N TYR A 129 8.48 -2.64 -2.36
CA TYR A 129 7.97 -1.74 -1.33
C TYR A 129 7.33 -2.56 -0.20
N LEU A 130 7.85 -2.42 1.03
CA LEU A 130 7.26 -3.08 2.20
C LEU A 130 5.95 -2.37 2.55
N PHE A 131 4.85 -3.12 2.50
CA PHE A 131 3.48 -2.63 2.70
C PHE A 131 2.69 -3.66 3.51
N GLU A 132 2.87 -3.67 4.83
CA GLU A 132 2.35 -4.71 5.72
C GLU A 132 1.06 -4.26 6.41
N SER A 133 -0.03 -5.01 6.23
CA SER A 133 -1.33 -4.73 6.86
C SER A 133 -1.63 -5.58 8.10
N SER A 134 -1.02 -6.76 8.23
CA SER A 134 -1.34 -7.76 9.26
C SER A 134 -0.44 -7.68 10.50
N PHE A 135 0.26 -6.56 10.68
CA PHE A 135 1.29 -6.44 11.71
C PHE A 135 0.72 -6.39 13.13
N GLY A 136 -0.51 -5.94 13.33
CA GLY A 136 -1.17 -5.91 14.63
C GLY A 136 -1.66 -7.29 15.09
N GLU A 137 -1.98 -8.16 14.14
CA GLU A 137 -2.55 -9.48 14.37
C GLU A 137 -1.45 -10.54 14.58
N HIS A 138 -0.23 -10.28 14.11
CA HIS A 138 0.88 -11.23 14.20
C HIS A 138 1.67 -11.10 15.53
N PRO A 139 1.83 -12.16 16.35
CA PRO A 139 2.41 -12.08 17.70
C PRO A 139 3.79 -11.43 17.78
N LYS A 140 4.65 -11.67 16.78
CA LYS A 140 6.02 -11.13 16.73
C LYS A 140 6.12 -9.73 16.12
N LYS A 141 5.04 -9.22 15.50
CA LYS A 141 5.00 -7.89 14.85
C LYS A 141 4.14 -6.90 15.63
N ARG A 142 3.15 -7.38 16.42
CA ARG A 142 2.15 -6.56 17.11
C ARG A 142 2.70 -5.41 17.94
N ARG A 143 3.94 -5.53 18.43
CA ARG A 143 4.64 -4.45 19.14
C ARG A 143 4.93 -3.19 18.30
N LEU A 144 4.66 -3.22 16.99
CA LEU A 144 4.65 -2.02 16.15
C LEU A 144 3.40 -1.15 16.42
N ILE A 145 2.30 -1.74 16.90
CA ILE A 145 1.11 -0.98 17.32
C ILE A 145 1.41 -0.14 18.56
N ASP A 146 2.23 -0.65 19.48
CA ASP A 146 2.62 0.08 20.71
C ASP A 146 3.53 1.31 20.44
N ASP A 147 3.82 1.63 19.17
CA ASP A 147 4.73 2.69 18.76
C ASP A 147 4.01 3.91 18.17
N TYR A 148 2.68 3.86 17.99
CA TYR A 148 1.86 4.98 17.54
C TYR A 148 0.40 4.83 18.00
N ASP A 149 -0.35 5.94 18.02
CA ASP A 149 -1.79 5.95 18.27
C ASP A 149 -2.53 6.51 17.06
N VAL A 150 -3.82 6.18 16.88
CA VAL A 150 -4.63 6.84 15.84
C VAL A 150 -4.91 8.27 16.32
N PRO A 151 -4.54 9.32 15.57
CA PRO A 151 -4.81 10.69 15.98
C PRO A 151 -6.29 10.96 16.18
N ASP A 152 -6.64 11.84 17.12
CA ASP A 152 -8.04 12.11 17.48
C ASP A 152 -8.90 12.58 16.30
N TYR A 153 -8.30 13.29 15.33
CA TYR A 153 -8.99 13.71 14.10
C TYR A 153 -9.58 12.54 13.33
N PHE A 154 -8.98 11.35 13.44
CA PHE A 154 -9.33 10.14 12.70
C PHE A 154 -9.82 9.02 13.63
N SER A 155 -10.18 9.33 14.88
CA SER A 155 -10.58 8.35 15.89
C SER A 155 -11.92 7.67 15.58
N GLU A 156 -12.77 8.28 14.74
CA GLU A 156 -14.00 7.66 14.28
C GLU A 156 -13.74 6.69 13.13
N ASP A 157 -13.71 5.40 13.47
CA ASP A 157 -13.56 4.31 12.52
C ASP A 157 -14.79 3.39 12.52
N LEU A 158 -15.79 3.76 11.72
CA LEU A 158 -17.07 3.05 11.66
C LEU A 158 -16.93 1.61 11.14
N PHE A 159 -15.89 1.28 10.36
CA PHE A 159 -15.68 -0.09 9.91
C PHE A 159 -15.32 -1.06 11.04
N HIS A 160 -14.90 -0.56 12.21
CA HIS A 160 -14.74 -1.38 13.40
C HIS A 160 -16.05 -2.12 13.77
N PHE A 161 -17.22 -1.53 13.50
CA PHE A 161 -18.51 -2.18 13.78
C PHE A 161 -18.80 -3.42 12.91
N VAL A 162 -18.07 -3.63 11.82
CA VAL A 162 -18.16 -4.85 11.00
C VAL A 162 -17.46 -6.03 11.69
N GLY A 163 -16.51 -5.75 12.58
CA GLY A 163 -15.67 -6.70 13.31
C GLY A 163 -14.32 -6.92 12.62
N GLU A 164 -13.26 -7.11 13.42
CA GLU A 164 -11.87 -7.17 12.96
C GLU A 164 -11.61 -8.25 11.90
N HIS A 165 -12.27 -9.41 11.98
CA HIS A 165 -12.10 -10.48 10.99
C HIS A 165 -12.85 -10.25 9.66
N ARG A 166 -13.81 -9.32 9.62
CA ARG A 166 -14.68 -9.13 8.44
C ARG A 166 -14.45 -7.78 7.75
N ARG A 167 -13.91 -6.80 8.47
CA ARG A 167 -13.54 -5.52 7.87
C ARG A 167 -12.41 -5.73 6.84
N PRO A 168 -12.35 -4.90 5.79
CA PRO A 168 -11.19 -4.87 4.91
C PRO A 168 -9.92 -4.49 5.68
N PRO A 169 -8.72 -4.85 5.17
CA PRO A 169 -7.48 -4.23 5.61
C PRO A 169 -7.60 -2.71 5.55
N TYR A 170 -7.19 -2.03 6.62
CA TYR A 170 -7.43 -0.61 6.80
C TYR A 170 -6.20 0.15 7.30
N ARG A 171 -5.12 -0.55 7.65
CA ARG A 171 -3.89 0.03 8.17
C ARG A 171 -2.70 -0.64 7.53
N TRP A 172 -1.67 0.13 7.23
CA TRP A 172 -0.45 -0.35 6.63
C TRP A 172 0.75 0.32 7.26
N TRP A 173 1.72 -0.51 7.66
CA TRP A 173 3.05 -0.05 8.05
C TRP A 173 3.99 -0.23 6.87
N CYS A 174 4.67 0.86 6.51
CA CYS A 174 5.32 0.98 5.21
C CYS A 174 6.79 1.35 5.37
N ILE A 175 7.67 0.66 4.64
CA ILE A 175 9.07 1.06 4.46
C ILE A 175 9.40 0.99 2.98
N GLY A 176 9.83 2.10 2.39
CA GLY A 176 10.09 2.18 0.95
C GLY A 176 11.40 2.89 0.65
N PRO A 177 12.29 2.30 -0.17
CA PRO A 177 13.47 3.02 -0.65
C PRO A 177 13.10 4.13 -1.64
N GLN A 178 14.07 4.99 -1.97
CA GLN A 178 13.93 5.97 -3.05
C GLN A 178 13.41 5.32 -4.34
N ARG A 179 12.53 6.02 -5.07
CA ARG A 179 11.82 5.57 -6.30
C ARG A 179 10.67 4.61 -6.09
N SER A 180 10.58 3.93 -4.94
CA SER A 180 9.38 3.15 -4.61
C SER A 180 8.20 4.10 -4.35
N GLY A 181 6.99 3.60 -4.45
CA GLY A 181 5.80 4.42 -4.27
C GLY A 181 4.54 3.68 -4.66
N THR A 182 3.44 4.43 -4.75
CA THR A 182 2.14 3.89 -5.14
C THR A 182 1.65 4.68 -6.33
N GLY A 183 1.23 3.98 -7.39
CA GLY A 183 0.68 4.58 -8.60
C GLY A 183 -0.56 5.42 -8.33
N ILE A 184 -1.01 6.19 -9.33
CA ILE A 184 -2.20 7.03 -9.15
C ILE A 184 -3.44 6.17 -8.90
N HIS A 185 -4.16 6.46 -7.82
CA HIS A 185 -5.31 5.67 -7.37
C HIS A 185 -6.33 6.52 -6.61
N ILE A 186 -7.51 5.92 -6.38
CA ILE A 186 -8.51 6.40 -5.42
C ILE A 186 -8.69 5.31 -4.38
N ASP A 187 -8.72 5.70 -3.11
CA ASP A 187 -8.91 4.78 -1.99
C ASP A 187 -10.19 3.93 -2.10
N PRO A 188 -10.14 2.66 -1.68
CA PRO A 188 -11.25 1.73 -1.83
C PRO A 188 -12.48 2.14 -1.01
N LEU A 189 -13.64 1.71 -1.50
CA LEU A 189 -14.94 1.83 -0.82
C LEU A 189 -15.33 3.27 -0.42
N GLY A 190 -14.75 4.29 -1.06
CA GLY A 190 -15.04 5.70 -0.74
C GLY A 190 -14.48 6.16 0.61
N THR A 191 -13.57 5.39 1.20
CA THR A 191 -12.89 5.77 2.43
C THR A 191 -12.01 7.00 2.22
N SER A 192 -11.79 7.73 3.30
CA SER A 192 -10.71 8.73 3.38
C SER A 192 -9.49 8.09 4.04
N ALA A 193 -8.32 8.70 3.90
CA ALA A 193 -7.09 8.20 4.48
C ALA A 193 -6.29 9.28 5.18
N TRP A 194 -5.46 8.85 6.13
CA TRP A 194 -4.37 9.65 6.67
C TRP A 194 -3.07 8.87 6.54
N ASN A 195 -1.97 9.58 6.25
CA ASN A 195 -0.63 8.99 6.13
C ASN A 195 0.36 9.79 6.98
N ALA A 196 0.90 9.16 8.02
CA ALA A 196 1.85 9.74 8.96
C ALA A 196 3.28 9.33 8.59
N LEU A 197 4.13 10.32 8.29
CA LEU A 197 5.52 10.10 7.89
C LEU A 197 6.48 10.25 9.08
N ILE A 198 7.20 9.18 9.40
CA ILE A 198 8.11 9.14 10.55
C ILE A 198 9.55 9.47 10.14
N SER A 199 9.96 9.01 8.96
CA SER A 199 11.29 9.26 8.40
C SER A 199 11.23 9.36 6.88
N GLY A 200 12.13 10.14 6.30
CA GLY A 200 12.25 10.36 4.87
C GLY A 200 11.30 11.40 4.30
N HIS A 201 11.12 11.42 2.99
CA HIS A 201 10.31 12.39 2.26
C HIS A 201 9.43 11.71 1.21
N LYS A 202 8.15 12.10 1.17
CA LYS A 202 7.19 11.61 0.16
C LYS A 202 6.74 12.77 -0.72
N ARG A 203 6.78 12.57 -2.04
CA ARG A 203 6.20 13.50 -3.02
C ARG A 203 4.80 13.04 -3.39
N TRP A 204 3.86 13.97 -3.35
CA TRP A 204 2.46 13.75 -3.65
C TRP A 204 2.01 14.59 -4.84
N CYS A 205 1.19 14.00 -5.70
CA CYS A 205 0.32 14.72 -6.62
C CYS A 205 -1.13 14.29 -6.35
N ILE A 206 -2.01 15.25 -6.16
CA ILE A 206 -3.41 15.04 -5.76
C ILE A 206 -4.32 15.77 -6.76
N PHE A 207 -5.38 15.10 -7.22
CA PHE A 207 -6.35 15.65 -8.17
C PHE A 207 -7.79 15.48 -7.68
N PRO A 208 -8.68 16.43 -8.00
CA PRO A 208 -10.07 16.37 -7.57
C PRO A 208 -10.79 15.14 -8.15
N PRO A 209 -11.84 14.63 -7.47
CA PRO A 209 -12.59 13.45 -7.90
C PRO A 209 -13.20 13.57 -9.31
N SER A 210 -13.50 14.78 -9.76
CA SER A 210 -14.05 15.06 -11.10
C SER A 210 -13.05 14.86 -12.24
N THR A 211 -11.76 14.68 -11.95
CA THR A 211 -10.72 14.56 -12.97
C THR A 211 -10.93 13.30 -13.83
N PRO A 212 -11.04 13.44 -15.16
CA PRO A 212 -11.21 12.30 -16.05
C PRO A 212 -10.03 11.32 -15.97
N ARG A 213 -10.34 10.05 -15.70
CA ARG A 213 -9.35 8.96 -15.56
C ARG A 213 -8.32 8.90 -16.70
N HIS A 214 -8.75 9.14 -17.94
CA HIS A 214 -7.89 9.05 -19.11
C HIS A 214 -6.79 10.13 -19.16
N LEU A 215 -6.94 11.23 -18.40
CA LEU A 215 -5.88 12.24 -18.27
C LEU A 215 -4.79 11.82 -17.29
N LEU A 216 -5.11 10.95 -16.33
CA LEU A 216 -4.23 10.62 -15.21
C LEU A 216 -3.52 9.27 -15.36
N LYS A 217 -4.04 8.33 -16.15
CA LYS A 217 -3.46 6.99 -16.25
C LYS A 217 -2.49 6.89 -17.43
N PRO A 218 -1.25 6.40 -17.22
CA PRO A 218 -0.39 5.97 -18.33
C PRO A 218 -1.09 4.90 -19.16
N THR A 219 -0.93 4.97 -20.47
CA THR A 219 -1.45 3.95 -21.40
C THR A 219 -0.44 2.80 -21.54
N SER A 220 -0.89 1.65 -22.06
CA SER A 220 0.01 0.54 -22.38
C SER A 220 1.04 0.89 -23.47
N ILE A 221 0.77 1.93 -24.28
CA ILE A 221 1.73 2.46 -25.26
C ILE A 221 2.83 3.24 -24.54
N ASP A 222 2.48 3.97 -23.47
CA ASP A 222 3.42 4.75 -22.68
C ASP A 222 4.38 3.86 -21.86
N SER A 223 3.88 2.76 -21.28
CA SER A 223 4.69 1.80 -20.52
C SER A 223 4.02 0.42 -20.44
N PRO A 224 4.42 -0.56 -21.26
CA PRO A 224 3.74 -1.86 -21.33
C PRO A 224 3.77 -2.66 -20.02
N LYS A 225 4.89 -2.60 -19.28
CA LYS A 225 5.15 -3.42 -18.09
C LYS A 225 5.20 -2.64 -16.76
N HIS A 226 5.26 -1.31 -16.78
CA HIS A 226 5.39 -0.48 -15.57
C HIS A 226 4.34 0.64 -15.43
N LYS A 227 3.19 0.52 -16.12
CA LYS A 227 2.17 1.60 -16.15
C LYS A 227 1.56 1.99 -14.80
N ASP A 228 1.56 1.10 -13.82
CA ASP A 228 0.92 1.32 -12.51
C ASP A 228 1.92 1.73 -11.41
N GLU A 229 3.19 1.99 -11.76
CA GLU A 229 4.20 2.45 -10.82
C GLU A 229 4.11 3.96 -10.57
N GLY A 230 4.33 4.38 -9.33
CA GLY A 230 4.40 5.81 -8.98
C GLY A 230 5.45 6.55 -9.81
N ILE A 231 6.66 5.99 -9.92
CA ILE A 231 7.74 6.63 -10.69
C ILE A 231 7.42 6.75 -12.18
N THR A 232 6.77 5.75 -12.78
CA THR A 232 6.31 5.81 -14.17
C THR A 232 5.31 6.94 -14.37
N TRP A 233 4.38 7.12 -13.43
CA TRP A 233 3.44 8.24 -13.47
C TRP A 233 4.16 9.59 -13.43
N PHE A 234 5.14 9.75 -12.54
CA PHE A 234 5.96 10.97 -12.46
C PHE A 234 6.84 11.19 -13.69
N LYS A 235 7.25 10.14 -14.40
CA LYS A 235 8.01 10.27 -15.65
C LYS A 235 7.12 10.71 -16.83
N ILE A 236 5.90 10.17 -16.90
CA ILE A 236 5.07 10.22 -18.13
C ILE A 236 3.95 11.25 -18.03
N ILE A 237 3.21 11.25 -16.92
CA ILE A 237 2.00 12.06 -16.75
C ILE A 237 2.32 13.39 -16.11
N TYR A 238 3.14 13.41 -15.05
CA TYR A 238 3.47 14.64 -14.35
C TYR A 238 3.96 15.77 -15.28
N PRO A 239 4.87 15.57 -16.26
CA PRO A 239 5.28 16.64 -17.16
C PRO A 239 4.12 17.27 -17.95
N ARG A 240 3.08 16.49 -18.28
CA ARG A 240 1.87 16.97 -18.98
C ARG A 240 1.08 17.95 -18.11
N THR A 241 1.05 17.73 -16.80
CA THR A 241 0.37 18.60 -15.81
C THR A 241 1.01 19.98 -15.70
N GLN A 242 2.26 20.11 -16.16
CA GLN A 242 3.06 21.34 -16.08
C GLN A 242 2.92 22.19 -17.35
N LEU A 243 2.26 21.68 -18.39
CA LEU A 243 2.01 22.41 -19.63
C LEU A 243 0.90 23.44 -19.43
N SER A 244 1.02 24.57 -20.11
CA SER A 244 -0.03 25.61 -20.11
C SER A 244 -1.36 25.14 -20.71
N THR A 245 -1.36 24.03 -21.43
CA THR A 245 -2.54 23.37 -22.02
C THR A 245 -3.26 22.43 -21.04
N TRP A 246 -2.70 22.17 -19.86
CA TRP A 246 -3.38 21.35 -18.85
C TRP A 246 -4.65 22.07 -18.35
N PRO A 247 -5.81 21.38 -18.26
CA PRO A 247 -7.05 22.01 -17.82
C PRO A 247 -6.95 22.52 -16.37
N LYS A 248 -7.30 23.79 -16.15
CA LYS A 248 -7.14 24.46 -14.85
C LYS A 248 -8.06 23.89 -13.77
N GLU A 249 -9.23 23.40 -14.17
CA GLU A 249 -10.21 22.73 -13.31
C GLU A 249 -9.70 21.39 -12.74
N TYR A 250 -8.67 20.81 -13.35
CA TYR A 250 -8.01 19.57 -12.90
C TYR A 250 -6.56 19.84 -12.48
N ALA A 251 -6.27 21.04 -11.97
CA ALA A 251 -4.94 21.40 -11.51
C ALA A 251 -4.39 20.37 -10.51
N CYS A 252 -3.12 20.00 -10.72
CA CYS A 252 -2.38 19.11 -9.84
C CYS A 252 -2.03 19.84 -8.54
N ILE A 253 -2.46 19.32 -7.40
CA ILE A 253 -2.00 19.80 -6.08
C ILE A 253 -0.74 19.02 -5.73
N GLU A 254 0.39 19.72 -5.63
CA GLU A 254 1.70 19.13 -5.35
C GLU A 254 2.10 19.34 -3.89
N ALA A 255 2.70 18.33 -3.26
CA ALA A 255 3.21 18.45 -1.90
C ALA A 255 4.47 17.59 -1.66
N ILE A 256 5.35 18.06 -0.79
CA ILE A 256 6.45 17.27 -0.22
C ILE A 256 6.14 17.08 1.26
N GLN A 257 5.81 15.86 1.63
CA GLN A 257 5.60 15.49 3.02
C GLN A 257 6.94 15.27 3.70
N HIS A 258 7.14 15.95 4.83
CA HIS A 258 8.34 15.86 5.67
C HIS A 258 8.12 14.94 6.89
N PRO A 259 9.20 14.47 7.55
CA PRO A 259 9.08 13.75 8.82
C PRO A 259 8.31 14.56 9.86
N GLY A 260 7.38 13.93 10.59
CA GLY A 260 6.50 14.63 11.53
C GLY A 260 5.14 15.03 10.95
N GLU A 261 5.02 15.06 9.62
CA GLU A 261 3.80 15.52 8.96
C GLU A 261 2.82 14.38 8.71
N VAL A 262 1.53 14.66 8.91
CA VAL A 262 0.41 13.77 8.57
C VAL A 262 -0.38 14.39 7.42
N ILE A 263 -0.50 13.71 6.29
CA ILE A 263 -1.38 14.16 5.20
C ILE A 263 -2.76 13.52 5.34
N PHE A 264 -3.81 14.34 5.23
CA PHE A 264 -5.20 13.89 5.12
C PHE A 264 -5.64 13.89 3.65
N VAL A 265 -6.16 12.75 3.20
CA VAL A 265 -6.67 12.55 1.83
C VAL A 265 -8.18 12.24 1.92
N PRO A 266 -9.05 13.18 1.52
CA PRO A 266 -10.48 12.95 1.48
C PRO A 266 -10.85 11.87 0.46
N GLY A 267 -11.92 11.14 0.74
CA GLY A 267 -12.41 10.09 -0.15
C GLY A 267 -12.75 10.62 -1.54
N GLY A 268 -12.35 9.86 -2.57
CA GLY A 268 -12.59 10.19 -3.98
C GLY A 268 -11.48 10.97 -4.67
N TYR A 269 -10.51 11.52 -3.95
CA TYR A 269 -9.36 12.20 -4.56
C TYR A 269 -8.40 11.20 -5.20
N TRP A 270 -7.98 11.49 -6.43
CA TRP A 270 -6.89 10.78 -7.07
C TRP A 270 -5.58 11.21 -6.41
N HIS A 271 -4.73 10.26 -6.07
CA HIS A 271 -3.43 10.57 -5.52
C HIS A 271 -2.37 9.55 -5.93
N VAL A 272 -1.14 10.04 -6.10
CA VAL A 272 0.06 9.27 -6.44
C VAL A 272 1.19 9.69 -5.52
N VAL A 273 2.00 8.73 -5.10
CA VAL A 273 3.04 8.94 -4.09
C VAL A 273 4.36 8.36 -4.57
N LEU A 274 5.43 9.15 -4.44
CA LEU A 274 6.80 8.73 -4.71
C LEU A 274 7.67 8.96 -3.47
N ASN A 275 8.43 7.95 -3.07
CA ASN A 275 9.41 8.06 -2.00
C ASN A 275 10.71 8.68 -2.57
N LEU A 276 11.10 9.83 -2.03
CA LEU A 276 12.27 10.59 -2.49
C LEU A 276 13.58 10.10 -1.86
N ASP A 277 13.48 9.38 -0.76
CA ASP A 277 14.56 8.71 -0.03
C ASP A 277 13.99 7.47 0.70
N VAL A 278 14.73 6.92 1.67
CA VAL A 278 14.21 5.80 2.47
C VAL A 278 13.15 6.33 3.45
N THR A 279 11.90 5.96 3.19
CA THR A 279 10.76 6.39 3.99
C THR A 279 10.29 5.32 4.96
N ILE A 280 9.81 5.74 6.13
CA ILE A 280 9.08 4.90 7.08
C ILE A 280 7.81 5.64 7.47
N ALA A 281 6.65 5.00 7.27
CA ALA A 281 5.35 5.62 7.48
C ALA A 281 4.31 4.61 7.99
N VAL A 282 3.22 5.13 8.53
CA VAL A 282 1.99 4.36 8.77
C VAL A 282 0.82 5.11 8.17
N THR A 283 -0.10 4.39 7.54
CA THR A 283 -1.27 4.97 6.88
C THR A 283 -2.49 4.15 7.21
N GLN A 284 -3.64 4.81 7.38
CA GLN A 284 -4.92 4.12 7.57
C GLN A 284 -6.05 4.75 6.76
N ASN A 285 -6.93 3.88 6.29
CA ASN A 285 -8.20 4.26 5.69
C ASN A 285 -9.28 4.19 6.76
N PHE A 286 -10.16 5.18 6.79
CA PHE A 286 -11.21 5.28 7.79
C PHE A 286 -12.56 5.66 7.17
N CYS A 287 -13.62 5.19 7.81
CA CYS A 287 -14.98 5.60 7.55
C CYS A 287 -15.47 6.40 8.76
N SER A 288 -15.76 7.68 8.56
CA SER A 288 -16.32 8.57 9.56
C SER A 288 -17.79 8.84 9.25
N SER A 289 -18.48 9.52 10.16
CA SER A 289 -19.85 10.01 9.93
C SER A 289 -19.94 10.97 8.74
N VAL A 290 -18.84 11.67 8.39
CA VAL A 290 -18.79 12.62 7.27
C VAL A 290 -18.80 11.89 5.93
N ASN A 291 -17.92 10.91 5.75
CA ASN A 291 -17.81 10.17 4.49
C ASN A 291 -18.76 8.96 4.42
N PHE A 292 -19.48 8.65 5.51
CA PHE A 292 -20.39 7.51 5.62
C PHE A 292 -21.39 7.39 4.46
N PRO A 293 -22.05 8.45 3.95
CA PRO A 293 -23.01 8.30 2.86
C PRO A 293 -22.37 7.70 1.60
N THR A 294 -21.20 8.21 1.22
CA THR A 294 -20.43 7.70 0.08
C THR A 294 -19.94 6.28 0.36
N VAL A 295 -19.38 6.02 1.54
CA VAL A 295 -18.88 4.69 1.92
C VAL A 295 -20.01 3.66 1.91
N TRP A 296 -21.17 3.99 2.46
CA TRP A 296 -22.33 3.11 2.52
C TRP A 296 -22.77 2.70 1.11
N THR A 297 -22.93 3.65 0.20
CA THR A 297 -23.27 3.35 -1.20
C THR A 297 -22.24 2.43 -1.84
N ARG A 298 -20.94 2.64 -1.62
CA ARG A 298 -19.89 1.76 -2.16
C ARG A 298 -19.91 0.36 -1.55
N VAL A 299 -20.09 0.25 -0.24
CA VAL A 299 -20.13 -1.04 0.47
C VAL A 299 -21.35 -1.86 0.06
N VAL A 300 -22.51 -1.24 -0.10
CA VAL A 300 -23.73 -1.91 -0.58
C VAL A 300 -23.52 -2.55 -1.95
N HIS A 301 -22.90 -1.83 -2.89
CA HIS A 301 -22.61 -2.35 -4.22
C HIS A 301 -21.50 -3.40 -4.23
N SER A 302 -20.34 -3.06 -3.66
CA SER A 302 -19.13 -3.86 -3.82
C SER A 302 -19.07 -5.03 -2.84
N ARG A 303 -19.69 -4.92 -1.66
CA ARG A 303 -19.65 -5.95 -0.60
C ARG A 303 -21.02 -6.14 0.09
N PRO A 304 -22.06 -6.67 -0.61
CA PRO A 304 -23.43 -6.76 -0.08
C PRO A 304 -23.58 -7.57 1.21
N LYS A 305 -22.73 -8.59 1.43
CA LYS A 305 -22.75 -9.38 2.69
C LYS A 305 -22.21 -8.56 3.86
N MET A 306 -21.19 -7.74 3.60
CA MET A 306 -20.60 -6.85 4.60
C MET A 306 -21.57 -5.73 4.97
N SER A 307 -22.27 -5.13 3.99
CA SER A 307 -23.22 -4.05 4.25
C SER A 307 -24.37 -4.48 5.17
N LYS A 308 -24.91 -5.69 4.99
CA LYS A 308 -25.93 -6.26 5.90
C LYS A 308 -25.43 -6.32 7.35
N LYS A 309 -24.24 -6.88 7.57
CA LYS A 309 -23.63 -6.97 8.90
C LYS A 309 -23.32 -5.61 9.50
N PHE A 310 -22.89 -4.68 8.66
CA PHE A 310 -22.60 -3.32 9.06
C PHE A 310 -23.88 -2.63 9.55
N LEU A 311 -24.97 -2.70 8.79
CA LEU A 311 -26.27 -2.15 9.16
C LEU A 311 -26.82 -2.75 10.46
N GLU A 312 -26.74 -4.07 10.66
CA GLU A 312 -27.13 -4.72 11.92
C GLU A 312 -26.36 -4.16 13.13
N SER A 313 -25.09 -3.82 12.94
CA SER A 313 -24.25 -3.28 13.99
C SER A 313 -24.51 -1.79 14.22
N LEU A 314 -24.74 -1.02 13.16
CA LEU A 314 -25.16 0.38 13.22
C LEU A 314 -26.51 0.53 13.93
N LYS A 315 -27.51 -0.31 13.63
CA LYS A 315 -28.83 -0.28 14.32
C LYS A 315 -28.72 -0.35 15.85
N ARG A 316 -27.67 -1.00 16.36
CA ARG A 316 -27.43 -1.15 17.81
C ARG A 316 -26.53 -0.07 18.40
N ARG A 317 -25.50 0.38 17.66
CA ARG A 317 -24.43 1.23 18.18
C ARG A 317 -24.46 2.68 17.69
N ARG A 318 -25.05 2.92 16.52
CA ARG A 318 -25.18 4.22 15.84
C ARG A 318 -26.53 4.30 15.10
N PRO A 319 -27.67 4.35 15.83
CA PRO A 319 -28.99 4.36 15.24
C PRO A 319 -29.28 5.62 14.41
N ASP A 320 -28.54 6.70 14.65
CA ASP A 320 -28.48 7.89 13.80
C ASP A 320 -28.00 7.55 12.38
N LEU A 321 -26.87 6.86 12.24
CA LEU A 321 -26.34 6.44 10.93
C LEU A 321 -27.18 5.33 10.29
N ALA A 322 -27.76 4.42 11.09
CA ALA A 322 -28.67 3.41 10.57
C ALA A 322 -29.89 4.03 9.89
N ARG A 323 -30.53 5.04 10.51
CA ARG A 323 -31.64 5.80 9.88
C ARG A 323 -31.19 6.57 8.65
N LEU A 324 -29.94 7.06 8.62
CA LEU A 324 -29.40 7.72 7.44
C LEU A 324 -29.31 6.77 6.23
N THR A 325 -29.04 5.47 6.44
CA THR A 325 -29.01 4.48 5.34
C THR A 325 -30.32 4.38 4.57
N GLU A 326 -31.46 4.62 5.21
CA GLU A 326 -32.78 4.58 4.59
C GLU A 326 -33.03 5.80 3.67
N LYS A 327 -32.28 6.87 3.88
CA LYS A 327 -32.37 8.12 3.10
C LYS A 327 -31.34 8.19 1.96
N ILE A 328 -30.35 7.32 1.97
CA ILE A 328 -29.30 7.30 0.95
C ILE A 328 -29.84 6.53 -0.27
N ASP A 329 -29.92 7.22 -1.41
CA ASP A 329 -30.15 6.55 -2.68
C ASP A 329 -28.88 5.81 -3.09
N VAL A 330 -28.88 4.50 -2.83
CA VAL A 330 -27.78 3.62 -3.21
C VAL A 330 -27.73 3.36 -4.71
N THR A 331 -28.69 3.84 -5.52
CA THR A 331 -28.63 3.71 -6.99
C THR A 331 -28.01 4.93 -7.67
N ALA A 332 -27.91 6.05 -6.95
CA ALA A 332 -27.27 7.26 -7.43
C ALA A 332 -25.76 7.07 -7.63
N ASP A 333 -25.20 7.80 -8.60
CA ASP A 333 -23.77 7.77 -8.86
C ASP A 333 -23.00 8.35 -7.66
N ALA A 334 -22.24 7.52 -6.96
CA ALA A 334 -21.42 7.91 -5.81
C ALA A 334 -20.08 8.57 -6.21
N GLY A 335 -19.95 9.03 -7.45
CA GLY A 335 -18.74 9.63 -8.02
C GLY A 335 -17.75 8.61 -8.61
N PRO A 336 -16.46 8.94 -8.73
CA PRO A 336 -15.47 8.02 -9.29
C PRO A 336 -15.28 6.76 -8.42
N ARG A 337 -15.27 5.59 -9.06
CA ARG A 337 -15.03 4.30 -8.40
C ARG A 337 -13.56 4.18 -7.98
N SER A 338 -13.31 3.37 -6.95
CA SER A 338 -11.96 3.00 -6.55
C SER A 338 -11.19 2.42 -7.73
N ASP A 339 -9.94 2.85 -7.90
CA ASP A 339 -9.03 2.38 -8.94
C ASP A 339 -7.72 2.07 -8.23
N THR A 340 -7.42 0.79 -8.00
CA THR A 340 -6.23 0.35 -7.27
C THR A 340 -5.04 0.18 -8.22
N SER A 341 -3.86 0.71 -7.86
CA SER A 341 -2.62 0.37 -8.57
C SER A 341 -2.16 -1.04 -8.19
N SER A 342 -1.87 -1.87 -9.19
CA SER A 342 -1.39 -3.26 -9.04
C SER A 342 -0.09 -3.38 -8.25
N SER A 343 0.78 -2.36 -8.29
CA SER A 343 2.05 -2.27 -7.57
C SER A 343 1.95 -2.25 -6.05
N SER A 344 0.76 -2.02 -5.49
CA SER A 344 0.51 -2.00 -4.04
C SER A 344 -0.75 -2.79 -3.66
N SER A 345 -1.16 -3.77 -4.50
CA SER A 345 -2.41 -4.49 -4.29
C SER A 345 -2.49 -5.01 -2.85
N SER A 346 -3.49 -4.48 -2.14
CA SER A 346 -3.97 -4.98 -0.86
C SER A 346 -5.21 -5.80 -1.17
N SER A 347 -5.01 -6.90 -1.89
CA SER A 347 -6.08 -7.87 -2.10
C SER A 347 -6.45 -8.45 -0.74
N ALA A 348 -7.74 -8.52 -0.44
CA ALA A 348 -8.26 -9.11 0.79
C ALA A 348 -8.17 -10.64 0.70
N SER A 349 -6.97 -11.19 0.85
CA SER A 349 -6.74 -12.62 1.05
C SER A 349 -6.34 -12.86 2.51
N ASP A 350 -7.22 -13.54 3.23
CA ASP A 350 -6.94 -14.05 4.58
C ASP A 350 -5.82 -15.10 4.48
N ASP A 351 -4.66 -14.81 5.06
CA ASP A 351 -3.62 -15.82 5.27
C ASP A 351 -3.15 -15.79 6.73
N SER A 352 -3.89 -16.52 7.56
CA SER A 352 -3.50 -16.85 8.92
C SER A 352 -2.80 -18.21 8.93
N SER A 353 -1.67 -18.32 8.25
CA SER A 353 -0.80 -19.50 8.36
C SER A 353 0.32 -19.24 9.38
N PRO A 354 0.46 -20.06 10.44
CA PRO A 354 1.62 -19.98 11.32
C PRO A 354 2.86 -20.52 10.59
N ASP A 355 3.78 -19.61 10.24
CA ASP A 355 5.10 -19.90 9.65
C ASP A 355 5.93 -20.76 10.63
N SER A 356 5.73 -22.09 10.57
CA SER A 356 6.53 -23.11 11.25
C SER A 356 7.26 -23.93 10.19
N ALA A 357 8.15 -23.28 9.44
CA ALA A 357 9.13 -23.96 8.61
C ALA A 357 10.49 -23.34 8.92
N ASP A 358 11.17 -23.95 9.88
CA ASP A 358 12.58 -23.72 10.14
C ASP A 358 13.35 -24.37 8.99
N GLU A 359 13.66 -23.60 7.94
CA GLU A 359 14.75 -23.98 7.03
C GLU A 359 16.04 -23.85 7.84
N SER A 360 16.49 -24.96 8.42
CA SER A 360 17.81 -25.10 8.99
C SER A 360 18.86 -24.84 7.90
N ASP A 361 19.61 -23.75 8.03
CA ASP A 361 20.84 -23.51 7.28
C ASP A 361 21.90 -24.53 7.76
N THR A 362 21.95 -25.72 7.15
CA THR A 362 23.07 -26.66 7.35
C THR A 362 24.21 -26.34 6.39
N GLU A 363 25.35 -25.94 6.96
CA GLU A 363 26.64 -25.87 6.29
C GLU A 363 27.15 -27.30 6.01
N SER A 364 27.12 -27.74 4.75
CA SER A 364 27.80 -28.97 4.34
C SER A 364 29.21 -28.64 3.84
N LYS A 365 30.20 -28.93 4.69
CA LYS A 365 31.61 -29.07 4.29
C LYS A 365 31.73 -30.23 3.30
N SER A 366 32.47 -29.96 2.22
CA SER A 366 32.90 -30.91 1.20
C SER A 366 33.71 -32.06 1.79
N ILE A 367 33.29 -33.30 1.57
CA ILE A 367 34.18 -34.47 1.55
C ILE A 367 33.80 -35.34 0.34
N ILE A 368 34.80 -35.54 -0.51
CA ILE A 368 34.82 -36.39 -1.69
C ILE A 368 34.88 -37.85 -1.24
N ASN A 369 34.06 -38.73 -1.82
CA ASN A 369 34.52 -40.08 -2.16
C ASN A 369 33.65 -40.77 -3.24
N GLN A 370 34.34 -41.58 -4.03
CA GLN A 370 33.99 -42.16 -5.33
C GLN A 370 33.22 -43.49 -5.26
N GLN A 371 32.58 -43.83 -6.39
CA GLN A 371 32.28 -45.18 -6.96
C GLN A 371 31.21 -46.02 -6.22
N SER A 372 30.34 -46.84 -6.83
CA SER A 372 30.22 -47.44 -8.19
C SER A 372 28.83 -48.11 -8.37
N PHE A 373 28.38 -48.27 -9.63
CA PHE A 373 27.52 -49.29 -10.27
C PHE A 373 26.61 -50.22 -9.41
N ASP A 374 25.33 -50.42 -9.80
CA ASP A 374 24.92 -51.46 -10.77
C ASP A 374 23.41 -51.42 -11.14
N GLN A 375 23.08 -52.17 -12.20
CA GLN A 375 21.91 -52.27 -13.07
C GLN A 375 20.60 -52.85 -12.48
N GLY A 376 19.48 -52.69 -13.23
CA GLY A 376 18.58 -53.82 -13.50
C GLY A 376 17.06 -53.59 -13.40
N ASP A 377 16.40 -53.71 -14.56
CA ASP A 377 15.08 -54.31 -14.82
C ASP A 377 13.75 -53.52 -14.66
N GLU A 378 13.20 -53.14 -15.82
CA GLU A 378 11.78 -53.09 -16.19
C GLU A 378 11.45 -54.37 -17.05
N PRO A 379 10.22 -54.65 -17.54
CA PRO A 379 8.89 -54.06 -17.27
C PRO A 379 7.75 -55.12 -17.15
N LEU A 380 6.53 -54.69 -16.83
CA LEU A 380 5.31 -55.40 -17.28
C LEU A 380 4.08 -54.48 -17.36
N ALA A 381 3.54 -54.41 -18.58
CA ALA A 381 2.37 -53.66 -19.00
C ALA A 381 1.04 -54.24 -18.47
N LYS A 382 0.00 -53.38 -18.37
CA LYS A 382 -1.35 -53.69 -18.89
C LYS A 382 -2.33 -52.50 -18.89
N LYS A 383 -2.83 -52.24 -20.10
CA LYS A 383 -4.23 -51.95 -20.51
C LYS A 383 -4.86 -50.57 -20.26
N GLN A 384 -5.00 -49.88 -21.39
CA GLN A 384 -6.05 -48.92 -21.73
C GLN A 384 -7.47 -49.51 -21.59
N CYS A 385 -8.43 -48.66 -21.21
CA CYS A 385 -9.76 -48.64 -21.79
C CYS A 385 -10.25 -47.19 -21.91
N ILE A 386 -10.75 -46.87 -23.10
CA ILE A 386 -11.36 -45.62 -23.56
C ILE A 386 -12.86 -45.87 -23.69
N SER A 387 -13.70 -44.92 -23.28
CA SER A 387 -15.01 -44.56 -23.89
C SER A 387 -15.58 -43.37 -23.10
N SER A 388 -15.55 -42.11 -23.57
CA SER A 388 -16.29 -41.47 -24.68
C SER A 388 -17.58 -40.75 -24.24
N LEU A 389 -17.62 -39.45 -24.57
CA LEU A 389 -18.76 -38.62 -25.00
C LEU A 389 -19.88 -38.27 -24.00
N GLN A 390 -19.91 -37.01 -23.56
CA GLN A 390 -20.78 -35.96 -24.13
C GLN A 390 -20.25 -34.56 -23.81
#